data_AF-A0A841WY80-F1
#
_entry.id   AF-A0A841WY80-F1
#
_cell.length_a   1.000
_cell.length_b   1.000
_cell.length_c   1.000
_cell.angle_alpha   90.00
_cell.angle_beta   90.00
_cell.angle_gamma   90.00
#
_symmetry.space_group_name_H-M   'P 1'
#
loop_
_entity.id
_entity.type
_entity.pdbx_description
1 polymer ?
#
loop_
_entity_poly.entity_id
_entity_poly.type
_entity_poly.pdbx_seq_one_letter_code
_entity_poly.pdbx_strand_id
1 'polypeptide(L)'
;MTFNPRQTTIKFLRQIGFTTGTKIWLRISWDLPIEMMPENWNNYCRNGQFVYSHYILCGKITQQGFQLYCCTYGGRDKQGNTCWRLTPRRYADGWALAFKMSYLGATVSFYPNQPDRGISNQHVSQCQL
;
A
#
# COMPACT_ATOMS: atom_id res chain seq x y z
N MET A 1 -23.29 21.04 5.16
CA MET A 1 -22.85 19.63 5.23
C MET A 1 -21.35 19.62 5.46
N THR A 2 -20.88 19.05 6.56
CA THR A 2 -19.44 18.94 6.85
C THR A 2 -18.88 17.80 6.02
N PHE A 3 -17.99 18.10 5.07
CA PHE A 3 -17.28 17.09 4.31
C PHE A 3 -16.42 16.27 5.27
N ASN A 4 -16.74 14.98 5.43
CA ASN A 4 -15.90 14.04 6.18
C ASN A 4 -15.17 13.16 5.16
N PRO A 5 -13.90 13.49 4.82
CA PRO A 5 -13.14 12.79 3.79
C PRO A 5 -13.14 11.28 4.01
N ARG A 6 -13.01 10.84 5.27
CA ARG A 6 -13.00 9.42 5.65
C ARG A 6 -14.32 8.72 5.29
N GLN A 7 -15.46 9.33 5.60
CA GLN A 7 -16.76 8.74 5.26
C GLN A 7 -16.95 8.67 3.74
N THR A 8 -16.52 9.70 3.01
CA THR A 8 -16.54 9.71 1.54
C THR A 8 -15.68 8.59 0.98
N THR A 9 -14.45 8.40 1.47
CA THR A 9 -13.58 7.36 0.95
C THR A 9 -14.06 5.95 1.32
N ILE A 10 -14.62 5.74 2.51
CA ILE A 10 -15.27 4.46 2.86
C ILE A 10 -16.45 4.17 1.92
N LYS A 11 -17.29 5.17 1.62
CA LYS A 11 -18.39 5.02 0.66
C LYS A 11 -17.87 4.68 -0.74
N PHE A 12 -16.84 5.38 -1.21
CA PHE A 12 -16.21 5.12 -2.50
C PHE A 12 -15.62 3.71 -2.58
N LEU A 13 -14.85 3.29 -1.57
CA LEU A 13 -14.30 1.93 -1.52
C LEU A 13 -15.42 0.88 -1.57
N ARG A 14 -16.51 1.07 -0.83
CA ARG A 14 -17.67 0.17 -0.92
C ARG A 14 -18.30 0.14 -2.31
N GLN A 15 -18.40 1.30 -2.98
CA GLN A 15 -18.94 1.39 -4.34
C GLN A 15 -18.09 0.63 -5.36
N ILE A 16 -16.77 0.60 -5.20
CA ILE A 16 -15.86 -0.17 -6.08
C ILE A 16 -15.63 -1.62 -5.58
N GLY A 17 -16.48 -2.11 -4.67
CA GLY A 17 -16.54 -3.53 -4.29
C GLY A 17 -15.79 -3.94 -3.01
N PHE A 18 -15.27 -3.00 -2.21
CA PHE A 18 -14.62 -3.36 -0.95
C PHE A 18 -15.65 -3.67 0.15
N THR A 19 -15.76 -4.95 0.49
CA THR A 19 -16.57 -5.45 1.61
C THR A 19 -15.74 -5.60 2.88
N THR A 20 -16.37 -5.43 4.05
CA THR A 20 -15.71 -5.66 5.36
C THR A 20 -15.15 -7.08 5.42
N GLY A 21 -13.93 -7.23 5.92
CA GLY A 21 -13.22 -8.52 5.98
C GLY A 21 -12.36 -8.80 4.73
N THR A 22 -12.62 -8.13 3.62
CA THR A 22 -11.83 -8.30 2.39
C THR A 22 -10.39 -7.85 2.59
N LYS A 23 -9.47 -8.61 2.01
CA LYS A 23 -8.05 -8.31 2.03
C LYS A 23 -7.75 -7.08 1.21
N ILE A 24 -6.89 -6.21 1.73
CA ILE A 24 -6.39 -5.04 1.02
C ILE A 24 -4.88 -5.01 1.09
N TRP A 25 -4.28 -4.60 -0.02
CA TRP A 25 -2.88 -4.23 -0.04
C TRP A 25 -2.71 -2.75 -0.36
N LEU A 26 -1.71 -2.16 0.28
CA LEU A 26 -1.31 -0.78 0.07
C LEU A 26 0.17 -0.78 -0.33
N ARG A 27 0.49 -0.14 -1.45
CA ARG A 27 1.87 0.21 -1.78
C ARG A 27 2.05 1.70 -1.61
N ILE A 28 3.13 2.07 -0.94
CA ILE A 28 3.56 3.46 -0.79
C ILE A 28 4.94 3.58 -1.43
N SER A 29 5.07 4.50 -2.36
CA SER A 29 6.31 4.71 -3.11
C SER A 29 6.58 6.19 -3.35
N TRP A 30 7.82 6.49 -3.70
CA TRP A 30 8.28 7.85 -3.99
C TRP A 30 8.65 7.97 -5.47
N ASP A 31 7.71 7.56 -6.33
CA ASP A 31 8.00 7.39 -7.78
C ASP A 31 7.68 8.66 -8.60
N LEU A 32 6.73 9.49 -8.15
CA LEU A 32 6.29 10.72 -8.84
C LEU A 32 6.06 11.88 -7.84
N PRO A 33 7.07 12.28 -7.04
CA PRO A 33 6.83 13.24 -5.99
C PRO A 33 6.77 14.67 -6.54
N ILE A 34 5.79 15.43 -6.04
CA ILE A 34 5.70 16.88 -6.21
C ILE A 34 6.52 17.65 -5.15
N GLU A 35 6.92 16.96 -4.08
CA GLU A 35 7.63 17.52 -2.91
C GLU A 35 9.00 16.86 -2.72
N MET A 36 9.89 17.52 -1.98
CA MET A 36 11.16 16.90 -1.59
C MET A 36 10.96 15.67 -0.72
N MET A 37 11.75 14.63 -0.97
CA MET A 37 11.72 13.38 -0.22
C MET A 37 12.07 13.59 1.27
N PRO A 38 11.35 12.95 2.21
CA PRO A 38 11.71 12.93 3.62
C PRO A 38 13.11 12.34 3.82
N GLU A 39 13.93 12.97 4.65
CA GLU A 39 15.33 12.57 4.93
C GLU A 39 15.48 11.10 5.34
N ASN A 40 14.45 10.51 5.96
CA ASN A 40 14.46 9.15 6.51
C ASN A 40 13.77 8.11 5.61
N TRP A 41 13.50 8.42 4.33
CA TRP A 41 12.96 7.42 3.42
C TRP A 41 14.00 6.34 3.13
N ASN A 42 13.62 5.08 3.35
CA ASN A 42 14.57 3.98 3.21
C ASN A 42 15.00 3.81 1.75
N ASN A 43 16.28 3.57 1.51
CA ASN A 43 16.83 3.32 0.18
C ASN A 43 17.72 2.07 0.20
N TYR A 44 18.03 1.55 -0.99
CA TYR A 44 18.95 0.45 -1.17
C TYR A 44 19.75 0.63 -2.46
N CYS A 45 20.95 0.05 -2.53
CA CYS A 45 21.76 0.10 -3.73
C CYS A 45 21.46 -1.12 -4.62
N ARG A 46 21.20 -0.88 -5.91
CA ARG A 46 21.03 -1.92 -6.92
C ARG A 46 21.78 -1.50 -8.17
N ASN A 47 22.70 -2.36 -8.66
CA ASN A 47 23.52 -2.09 -9.84
C ASN A 47 24.27 -0.73 -9.78
N GLY A 48 24.75 -0.35 -8.59
CA GLY A 48 25.47 0.92 -8.39
C GLY A 48 24.57 2.16 -8.32
N GLN A 49 23.25 2.01 -8.37
CA GLN A 49 22.29 3.10 -8.24
C GLN A 49 21.51 3.01 -6.93
N PHE A 50 21.28 4.15 -6.29
CA PHE A 50 20.38 4.25 -5.14
C PHE A 50 18.93 4.18 -5.63
N VAL A 51 18.17 3.25 -5.07
CA VAL A 51 16.76 3.04 -5.36
C VAL A 51 15.96 3.24 -4.08
N TYR A 52 14.91 4.04 -4.16
CA TYR A 52 14.01 4.23 -3.03
C TYR A 52 13.20 2.96 -2.75
N SER A 53 13.08 2.63 -1.47
CA SER A 53 12.29 1.49 -1.04
C SER A 53 10.81 1.76 -1.27
N HIS A 54 10.08 0.71 -1.63
CA HIS A 54 8.63 0.70 -1.59
C HIS A 54 8.17 0.09 -0.28
N TYR A 55 7.20 0.72 0.38
CA TYR A 55 6.56 0.14 1.54
C TYR A 55 5.32 -0.63 1.09
N ILE A 56 5.34 -1.94 1.35
CA ILE A 56 4.21 -2.81 1.09
C ILE A 56 3.50 -3.06 2.41
N LEU A 57 2.18 -2.89 2.42
CA LEU A 57 1.34 -3.19 3.55
C LEU A 57 0.19 -4.09 3.11
N CYS A 58 -0.20 -4.97 4.01
CA CYS A 58 -1.31 -5.88 3.83
C CYS A 58 -2.23 -5.79 5.03
N GLY A 59 -3.53 -5.91 4.81
CA GLY A 59 -4.48 -6.02 5.90
C GLY A 59 -5.88 -6.31 5.40
N LYS A 60 -6.86 -5.77 6.11
CA LYS A 60 -8.27 -6.06 5.84
C LYS A 60 -9.14 -4.83 6.03
N ILE A 61 -10.21 -4.77 5.24
CA ILE A 61 -11.26 -3.77 5.38
C ILE A 61 -12.00 -3.99 6.71
N THR A 62 -12.22 -2.91 7.43
CA THR A 62 -12.97 -2.85 8.68
C THR A 62 -14.21 -1.97 8.49
N GLN A 63 -15.11 -1.96 9.47
CA GLN A 63 -16.27 -1.05 9.42
C GLN A 63 -15.84 0.43 9.39
N GLN A 64 -14.68 0.76 9.96
CA GLN A 64 -14.13 2.11 10.13
C GLN A 64 -13.10 2.50 9.04
N GLY A 65 -12.85 1.63 8.04
CA GLY A 65 -11.83 1.83 7.02
C GLY A 65 -11.07 0.53 6.75
N PHE A 66 -9.80 0.47 7.13
CA PHE A 66 -9.00 -0.74 7.04
C PHE A 66 -7.85 -0.72 8.04
N GLN A 67 -7.43 -1.89 8.50
CA GLN A 67 -6.18 -2.05 9.23
C GLN A 67 -5.08 -2.49 8.27
N LEU A 68 -3.84 -2.12 8.56
CA LEU A 68 -2.66 -2.54 7.79
C LEU A 68 -1.58 -3.10 8.70
N TYR A 69 -0.79 -4.00 8.15
CA TYR A 69 0.48 -4.46 8.70
C TYR A 69 1.57 -4.18 7.68
N CYS A 70 2.74 -3.75 8.14
CA CYS A 70 3.91 -3.68 7.25
C CYS A 70 4.28 -5.08 6.79
N CYS A 71 4.72 -5.18 5.54
CA CYS A 71 5.24 -6.40 4.96
C CYS A 71 6.73 -6.26 4.63
N THR A 72 7.46 -7.36 4.74
CA THR A 72 8.84 -7.48 4.26
C THR A 72 8.93 -8.54 3.18
N TYR A 73 10.00 -8.49 2.38
CA TYR A 73 10.25 -9.48 1.34
C TYR A 73 10.43 -10.87 1.97
N GLY A 74 9.59 -11.82 1.54
CA GLY A 74 9.58 -13.20 2.03
C GLY A 74 10.13 -14.22 1.01
N GLY A 75 10.66 -13.77 -0.12
CA GLY A 75 11.12 -14.61 -1.22
C GLY A 75 10.21 -14.55 -2.45
N ARG A 76 10.38 -15.50 -3.36
CA ARG A 76 9.52 -15.71 -4.53
C ARG A 76 8.93 -17.12 -4.52
N ASP A 77 7.72 -17.27 -5.04
CA ASP A 77 7.14 -18.59 -5.29
C ASP A 77 7.74 -19.25 -6.54
N LYS A 78 7.32 -20.48 -6.83
CA LYS A 78 7.80 -21.27 -7.99
C LYS A 78 7.42 -20.62 -9.33
N GLN A 79 6.43 -19.73 -9.32
CA GLN A 79 5.97 -18.97 -10.48
C GLN A 79 6.71 -17.63 -10.61
N GLY A 80 7.62 -17.31 -9.69
CA GLY A 80 8.40 -16.07 -9.69
C GLY A 80 7.69 -14.87 -9.05
N ASN A 81 6.50 -15.05 -8.47
CA ASN A 81 5.80 -13.96 -7.79
C ASN A 81 6.46 -13.65 -6.46
N THR A 82 6.54 -12.35 -6.14
CA THR A 82 7.02 -11.90 -4.82
C THR A 82 6.04 -12.32 -3.73
N CYS A 83 6.53 -13.05 -2.75
CA CYS A 83 5.81 -13.39 -1.53
C CYS A 83 6.15 -12.39 -0.44
N TRP A 84 5.14 -11.81 0.20
CA TRP A 84 5.32 -10.85 1.28
C TRP A 84 5.06 -11.50 2.64
N ARG A 85 5.92 -11.20 3.61
CA ARG A 85 5.78 -11.65 5.01
C ARG A 85 5.25 -10.52 5.87
N LEU A 86 4.18 -10.76 6.61
CA LEU A 86 3.64 -9.81 7.58
C LEU A 86 4.65 -9.58 8.72
N THR A 87 4.79 -8.32 9.10
CA THR A 87 5.54 -7.93 10.30
C THR A 87 4.57 -7.61 11.45
N PRO A 88 5.03 -7.60 12.72
CA PRO A 88 4.21 -7.25 13.86
C PRO A 88 3.70 -5.81 13.85
N ARG A 89 4.31 -4.93 13.04
CA ARG A 89 3.97 -3.50 13.00
C ARG A 89 2.58 -3.30 12.38
N ARG A 90 1.63 -2.91 13.22
CA ARG A 90 0.22 -2.71 12.86
C ARG A 90 -0.16 -1.23 12.86
N TYR A 91 -0.92 -0.83 11.85
CA TYR A 91 -1.66 0.41 11.78
C TYR A 91 -3.15 0.11 11.89
N ALA A 92 -3.75 0.47 13.03
CA ALA A 92 -5.18 0.27 13.26
C ALA A 92 -6.04 1.15 12.31
N ASP A 93 -5.53 2.34 11.97
CA ASP A 93 -6.15 3.27 11.05
C ASP A 93 -5.29 3.43 9.79
N GLY A 94 -5.57 2.61 8.78
CA GLY A 94 -4.85 2.67 7.52
C GLY A 94 -5.13 3.94 6.70
N TRP A 95 -6.27 4.62 6.94
CA TRP A 95 -6.56 5.90 6.30
C TRP A 95 -5.63 7.00 6.81
N ALA A 96 -5.44 7.08 8.12
CA ALA A 96 -4.51 8.03 8.71
C ALA A 96 -3.09 7.88 8.12
N LEU A 97 -2.64 6.64 7.90
CA LEU A 97 -1.37 6.36 7.23
C LEU A 97 -1.36 6.81 5.76
N ALA A 98 -2.38 6.44 4.99
CA ALA A 98 -2.49 6.78 3.58
C ALA A 98 -2.51 8.30 3.36
N PHE A 99 -3.32 9.02 4.14
CA PHE A 99 -3.37 10.48 4.09
C PHE A 99 -2.05 11.12 4.49
N LYS A 100 -1.42 10.66 5.59
CA LYS A 100 -0.12 11.17 6.00
C LYS A 100 0.93 11.03 4.88
N MET A 101 1.00 9.87 4.26
CA MET A 101 2.00 9.62 3.21
C MET A 101 1.69 10.39 1.93
N SER A 102 0.42 10.46 1.53
CA SER A 102 -0.01 11.28 0.39
C SER A 102 0.26 12.76 0.62
N TYR A 103 0.03 13.28 1.83
CA TYR A 103 0.31 14.67 2.19
C TYR A 103 1.80 15.01 2.09
N LEU A 104 2.68 14.04 2.38
CA LEU A 104 4.12 14.22 2.21
C LEU A 104 4.56 14.20 0.74
N GLY A 105 3.69 13.82 -0.20
CA GLY A 105 4.01 13.71 -1.62
C GLY A 105 4.31 12.29 -2.10
N ALA A 106 4.12 11.26 -1.26
CA ALA A 106 4.25 9.87 -1.67
C ALA A 106 3.08 9.46 -2.58
N THR A 107 3.37 8.58 -3.54
CA THR A 107 2.34 7.87 -4.30
C THR A 107 1.76 6.75 -3.42
N VAL A 108 0.44 6.75 -3.26
CA VAL A 108 -0.29 5.75 -2.47
C VAL A 108 -1.22 4.96 -3.40
N SER A 109 -0.96 3.66 -3.55
CA SER A 109 -1.69 2.79 -4.46
C SER A 109 -2.42 1.68 -3.70
N PHE A 110 -3.73 1.59 -3.94
CA PHE A 110 -4.62 0.60 -3.32
C PHE A 110 -4.87 -0.56 -4.27
N TYR A 111 -4.74 -1.79 -3.76
CA TYR A 111 -5.00 -3.00 -4.53
C TYR A 111 -6.08 -3.82 -3.81
N PRO A 112 -7.37 -3.58 -4.10
CA PRO A 112 -8.44 -4.51 -3.74
C PRO A 112 -8.19 -5.84 -4.44
N ASN A 113 -8.56 -6.96 -3.82
CA ASN A 113 -8.72 -8.24 -4.51
C ASN A 113 -7.43 -8.90 -5.03
N GLN A 114 -6.32 -8.72 -4.32
CA GLN A 114 -5.07 -9.42 -4.64
C GLN A 114 -5.05 -10.86 -4.10
N PRO A 115 -4.27 -11.76 -4.74
CA PRO A 115 -4.00 -13.09 -4.22
C PRO A 115 -3.47 -13.04 -2.79
N ASP A 116 -3.66 -14.13 -2.05
CA ASP A 116 -3.25 -14.18 -0.66
C ASP A 116 -1.76 -13.95 -0.41
N ARG A 117 -0.94 -14.20 -1.44
CA ARG A 117 0.51 -14.27 -1.32
C ARG A 117 1.22 -12.96 -1.64
N GLY A 118 0.55 -11.97 -2.26
CA GLY A 118 1.18 -10.67 -2.48
C GLY A 118 0.68 -9.82 -3.64
N ILE A 119 1.19 -8.59 -3.69
CA ILE A 119 1.27 -7.79 -4.93
C ILE A 119 2.59 -8.14 -5.62
N SER A 120 2.55 -8.68 -6.84
CA SER A 120 3.74 -8.91 -7.66
C SER A 120 4.09 -7.67 -8.49
N ASN A 121 5.36 -7.52 -8.87
CA ASN A 121 5.77 -6.44 -9.80
C ASN A 121 5.02 -6.54 -11.14
N GLN A 122 4.74 -7.76 -11.60
CA GLN A 122 3.97 -7.99 -12.80
C GLN A 122 2.54 -7.44 -12.66
N HIS A 123 1.89 -7.66 -11.52
CA HIS A 123 0.57 -7.11 -11.26
C HIS A 123 0.57 -5.58 -11.29
N VAL A 124 1.56 -4.96 -10.63
CA VAL A 124 1.75 -3.50 -10.68
C VAL A 124 1.88 -3.01 -12.13
N SER A 125 2.72 -3.66 -12.95
CA SER A 125 2.91 -3.26 -14.34
C SER A 125 1.65 -3.42 -15.21
N GLN A 126 0.80 -4.40 -14.89
CA GLN A 126 -0.42 -4.67 -15.63
C GLN A 126 -1.57 -3.73 -15.23
N CYS A 127 -1.55 -3.18 -14.01
CA CYS A 127 -2.53 -2.19 -13.54
C CYS A 127 -2.26 -0.75 -14.02
N GLN A 128 -1.14 -0.49 -14.69
CA GLN A 128 -0.82 0.82 -15.28
C GLN A 128 -1.40 1.01 -16.70
N LEU A 129 -2.21 0.05 -17.18
CA LEU A 129 -2.90 0.12 -18.47
C LEU A 129 -4.29 0.74 -18.33
#